data_AF-A0A0H1BHZ2-F1
#
_entry.id   AF-A0A0H1BHZ2-F1
#
_cell.length_a   1.000
_cell.length_b   1.000
_cell.length_c   1.000
_cell.angle_alpha   90.00
_cell.angle_beta   90.00
_cell.angle_gamma   90.00
#
_symmetry.space_group_name_H-M   'P 1'
#
loop_
_entity.id
_entity.type
_entity.pdbx_description
1 polymer ?
#
loop_
_entity_poly.entity_id
_entity_poly.type
_entity_poly.pdbx_seq_one_letter_code
_entity_poly.pdbx_strand_id
1 'polypeptide(L)'
;MIPNSRSDALYRLGLMPALMGLGHLAPAIGAIHTALGSYQFPGALLWLIGTASALVDSQDTYKDLPPSSRPRKWIWRLWIYFLWAIVITCTFLSGVETSVRIYQFSLIGLLWGTPCIPHFSASSGVSLSKPKTSLQTRSLCLAILYQFFRETACDIRDIAEDTEDGMKTLPVRLGKGNTMLLMSVVGMFSDVFLTGRVGPSLQVVPSLALQSVVRVGFTMCVYSQILRYPRENYWAWGLMSLLGLVPVLPAQLSLLNSR
;
A
#
# COMPACT_ATOMS: atom_id res chain seq x y z
N MET A 1 0.22 14.08 30.31
CA MET A 1 -0.82 14.81 29.56
C MET A 1 -2.05 13.92 29.54
N ILE A 2 -3.16 14.34 30.14
CA ILE A 2 -4.41 13.57 30.11
C ILE A 2 -4.97 13.69 28.69
N PRO A 3 -5.13 12.59 27.93
CA PRO A 3 -5.66 12.68 26.58
C PRO A 3 -7.13 13.12 26.65
N ASN A 4 -7.45 14.25 26.02
CA ASN A 4 -8.82 14.67 25.82
C ASN A 4 -9.52 13.62 24.93
N SER A 5 -10.42 12.84 25.53
CA SER A 5 -10.95 11.57 24.98
C SER A 5 -11.67 11.70 23.63
N ARG A 6 -12.12 12.91 23.24
CA ARG A 6 -12.81 13.15 21.96
C ARG A 6 -11.86 13.45 20.81
N SER A 7 -10.81 14.24 21.02
CA SER A 7 -9.81 14.50 19.98
C SER A 7 -9.06 13.21 19.66
N ASP A 8 -8.72 12.44 20.69
CA ASP A 8 -7.95 11.20 20.52
C ASP A 8 -8.71 10.15 19.68
N ALA A 9 -10.04 10.06 19.83
CA ALA A 9 -10.87 9.18 19.00
C ALA A 9 -10.90 9.62 17.53
N LEU A 10 -11.08 10.92 17.24
CA LEU A 10 -11.08 11.43 15.87
C LEU A 10 -9.74 11.20 15.16
N TYR A 11 -8.63 11.40 15.88
CA TYR A 11 -7.29 11.14 15.35
C TYR A 11 -7.07 9.64 15.06
N ARG A 12 -7.44 8.77 16.00
CA ARG A 12 -7.24 7.30 15.87
C ARG A 12 -8.10 6.68 14.77
N LEU A 13 -9.32 7.16 14.56
CA LEU A 13 -10.32 6.48 13.71
C LEU A 13 -10.60 7.18 12.39
N GLY A 14 -10.38 8.48 12.35
CA GLY A 14 -10.58 9.28 11.14
C GLY A 14 -9.26 9.56 10.47
N LEU A 15 -8.41 10.36 11.15
CA LEU A 15 -7.20 10.86 10.52
C LEU A 15 -6.20 9.75 10.21
N MET A 16 -5.86 8.90 11.17
CA MET A 16 -4.84 7.86 10.96
C MET A 16 -5.23 6.87 9.85
N PRO A 17 -6.43 6.27 9.84
CA PRO A 17 -6.86 5.41 8.72
C PRO A 17 -6.95 6.15 7.38
N ALA A 18 -7.34 7.44 7.38
CA ALA A 18 -7.33 8.24 6.16
C ALA A 18 -5.90 8.45 5.65
N LEU A 19 -4.95 8.80 6.52
CA LEU A 19 -3.53 8.94 6.15
C LEU A 19 -2.93 7.60 5.69
N MET A 20 -3.31 6.50 6.35
CA MET A 20 -2.89 5.16 5.97
C MET A 20 -3.42 4.77 4.59
N GLY A 21 -4.71 5.02 4.34
CA GLY A 21 -5.35 4.82 3.04
C GLY A 21 -4.76 5.70 1.93
N LEU A 22 -4.46 6.97 2.22
CA LEU A 22 -3.86 7.91 1.27
C LEU A 22 -2.43 7.52 0.86
N GLY A 23 -1.69 6.82 1.72
CA GLY A 23 -0.37 6.27 1.37
C GLY A 23 -0.41 5.37 0.13
N HIS A 24 -1.50 4.63 -0.08
CA HIS A 24 -1.68 3.74 -1.23
C HIS A 24 -1.90 4.47 -2.55
N LEU A 25 -2.12 5.79 -2.54
CA LEU A 25 -2.27 6.57 -3.77
C LEU A 25 -0.97 6.61 -4.58
N ALA A 26 0.21 6.64 -3.94
CA ALA A 26 1.48 6.68 -4.66
C ALA A 26 1.67 5.45 -5.59
N PRO A 27 1.53 4.20 -5.11
CA PRO A 27 1.55 3.03 -5.98
C PRO A 27 0.48 3.04 -7.08
N ALA A 28 -0.73 3.53 -6.78
CA ALA A 28 -1.82 3.60 -7.75
C ALA A 28 -1.55 4.61 -8.86
N ILE A 29 -1.10 5.82 -8.51
CA ILE A 29 -0.70 6.89 -9.43
C ILE A 29 0.41 6.39 -10.35
N GLY A 30 1.46 5.77 -9.80
CA GLY A 30 2.55 5.25 -10.60
C GLY A 30 2.12 4.12 -11.51
N ALA A 31 1.27 3.19 -11.05
CA ALA A 31 0.71 2.13 -11.89
C ALA A 31 -0.13 2.68 -13.06
N ILE A 32 -1.00 3.67 -12.79
CA ILE A 32 -1.80 4.34 -13.83
C ILE A 32 -0.88 5.00 -14.86
N HIS A 33 0.11 5.76 -14.40
CA HIS A 33 1.04 6.44 -15.30
C HIS A 33 1.86 5.44 -16.12
N THR A 34 2.35 4.36 -15.51
CA THR A 34 3.07 3.30 -16.19
C THR A 34 2.22 2.58 -17.24
N ALA A 35 0.91 2.41 -16.98
CA ALA A 35 -0.02 1.78 -17.92
C ALA A 35 -0.43 2.70 -19.07
N LEU A 36 -0.70 3.99 -18.79
CA LEU A 36 -1.26 4.94 -19.75
C LEU A 36 -0.23 5.85 -20.42
N GLY A 37 0.99 5.95 -19.87
CA GLY A 37 2.01 6.89 -20.33
C GLY A 37 1.66 8.37 -20.14
N SER A 38 0.63 8.69 -19.34
CA SER A 38 0.17 10.06 -19.10
C SER A 38 -0.25 10.27 -17.64
N TYR A 39 -0.25 11.53 -17.19
CA TYR A 39 -0.74 11.94 -15.87
C TYR A 39 -2.25 12.23 -15.86
N GLN A 40 -3.01 11.72 -16.85
CA GLN A 40 -4.46 11.82 -16.82
C GLN A 40 -5.01 10.84 -15.79
N PHE A 41 -5.12 11.31 -14.55
CA PHE A 41 -5.71 10.52 -13.49
C PHE A 41 -7.22 10.72 -13.48
N PRO A 42 -8.03 9.66 -13.64
CA PRO A 42 -9.43 9.75 -13.32
C PRO A 42 -9.53 9.99 -11.81
N GLY A 43 -9.82 11.23 -11.41
CA GLY A 43 -9.87 11.61 -9.99
C GLY A 43 -10.81 10.71 -9.19
N ALA A 44 -11.95 10.32 -9.79
CA ALA A 44 -12.88 9.36 -9.22
C ALA A 44 -12.22 8.00 -8.91
N LEU A 45 -11.31 7.51 -9.75
CA LEU A 45 -10.59 6.26 -9.50
C LEU A 45 -9.60 6.37 -8.34
N LEU A 46 -8.86 7.48 -8.26
CA LEU A 46 -7.94 7.72 -7.15
C LEU A 46 -8.69 7.83 -5.83
N TRP A 47 -9.80 8.57 -5.81
CA TRP A 47 -10.68 8.65 -4.64
C TRP A 47 -11.28 7.30 -4.28
N LEU A 48 -11.70 6.50 -5.26
CA LEU A 48 -12.19 5.14 -5.02
C LEU A 48 -11.15 4.28 -4.30
N ILE A 49 -9.90 4.25 -4.81
CA ILE A 49 -8.82 3.44 -4.22
C ILE A 49 -8.44 3.93 -2.82
N GLY A 50 -8.23 5.24 -2.67
CA GLY A 50 -7.84 5.84 -1.40
C GLY A 50 -8.92 5.66 -0.32
N THR A 51 -10.19 5.90 -0.66
CA THR A 51 -11.30 5.74 0.29
C THR A 51 -11.61 4.27 0.58
N ALA A 52 -11.51 3.37 -0.40
CA ALA A 52 -11.65 1.93 -0.14
C ALA A 52 -10.58 1.44 0.84
N SER A 53 -9.33 1.89 0.67
CA SER A 53 -8.23 1.56 1.59
C SER A 53 -8.50 2.14 2.98
N ALA A 54 -8.88 3.42 3.07
CA ALA A 54 -9.22 4.07 4.33
C ALA A 54 -10.40 3.39 5.04
N LEU A 55 -11.37 2.85 4.30
CA LEU A 55 -12.51 2.11 4.82
C LEU A 55 -12.07 0.79 5.47
N VAL A 56 -11.20 0.03 4.81
CA VAL A 56 -10.64 -1.23 5.35
C VAL A 56 -9.80 -0.93 6.58
N ASP A 57 -8.84 -0.01 6.48
CA ASP A 57 -7.96 0.37 7.59
C ASP A 57 -8.76 0.90 8.79
N SER A 58 -9.85 1.64 8.55
CA SER A 58 -10.73 2.11 9.62
C SER A 58 -11.39 0.93 10.33
N GLN A 59 -11.89 -0.06 9.58
CA GLN A 59 -12.58 -1.21 10.14
C GLN A 59 -11.66 -2.06 11.01
N ASP A 60 -10.44 -2.30 10.54
CA ASP A 60 -9.47 -3.09 11.30
C ASP A 60 -9.02 -2.33 12.55
N THR A 61 -8.71 -1.03 12.42
CA THR A 61 -8.40 -0.16 13.59
C THR A 61 -9.54 -0.18 14.63
N TYR A 62 -10.81 -0.17 14.21
CA TYR A 62 -11.94 -0.22 15.13
C TYR A 62 -12.05 -1.57 15.87
N LYS A 63 -11.69 -2.68 15.21
CA LYS A 63 -11.71 -4.02 15.83
C LYS A 63 -10.59 -4.15 16.86
N ASP A 64 -9.40 -3.65 16.55
CA ASP A 64 -8.21 -3.76 17.39
C ASP A 64 -8.31 -2.91 18.67
N LEU A 65 -9.13 -1.86 18.66
CA LEU A 65 -9.35 -1.04 19.85
C LEU A 65 -10.11 -1.82 20.94
N PRO A 66 -9.65 -1.76 22.21
CA PRO A 66 -10.38 -2.34 23.32
C PRO A 66 -11.77 -1.70 23.48
N PRO A 67 -12.80 -2.44 23.94
CA PRO A 67 -14.17 -1.93 23.99
C PRO A 67 -14.34 -0.60 24.74
N SER A 68 -13.50 -0.32 25.74
CA SER A 68 -13.49 0.91 26.53
C SER A 68 -12.95 2.14 25.79
N SER A 69 -12.11 1.95 24.76
CA SER A 69 -11.54 3.02 23.94
C SER A 69 -12.27 3.22 22.61
N ARG A 70 -13.21 2.32 22.27
CA ARG A 70 -14.01 2.43 21.05
C ARG A 70 -14.88 3.69 21.08
N PRO A 71 -15.05 4.36 19.91
CA PRO A 71 -15.93 5.51 19.80
C PRO A 71 -17.37 5.07 20.03
N ARG A 72 -18.25 6.04 20.31
CA ARG A 72 -19.69 5.77 20.34
C ARG A 72 -20.14 5.16 19.02
N LYS A 73 -20.94 4.09 19.09
CA LYS A 73 -21.42 3.31 17.92
C LYS A 73 -21.99 4.18 16.80
N TRP A 74 -22.68 5.27 17.13
CA TRP A 74 -23.28 6.16 16.13
C TRP A 74 -22.23 7.00 15.37
N ILE A 75 -21.17 7.48 16.04
CA ILE A 75 -20.07 8.23 15.40
C ILE A 75 -19.34 7.31 14.42
N TRP A 76 -19.07 6.08 14.86
CA TRP A 76 -18.47 5.05 14.02
C TRP A 76 -19.31 4.74 12.78
N ARG A 77 -20.62 4.53 12.95
CA ARG A 77 -21.54 4.29 11.83
C ARG A 77 -21.55 5.47 10.86
N LEU A 78 -21.59 6.70 11.36
CA LEU A 78 -21.55 7.90 10.53
C LEU A 78 -20.28 7.96 9.67
N TRP A 79 -19.12 7.69 10.27
CA TRP A 79 -17.84 7.64 9.55
C TRP A 79 -17.81 6.57 8.46
N ILE A 80 -18.22 5.34 8.79
CA ILE A 80 -18.26 4.24 7.84
C ILE A 80 -19.25 4.52 6.69
N TYR A 81 -20.43 5.06 6.98
CA TYR A 81 -21.39 5.44 5.94
C TYR A 81 -20.88 6.57 5.05
N PHE A 82 -20.15 7.53 5.61
CA PHE A 82 -19.50 8.58 4.84
C PHE A 82 -18.46 8.01 3.86
N LEU A 83 -17.59 7.11 4.33
CA LEU A 83 -16.61 6.45 3.46
C LEU A 83 -17.29 5.60 2.37
N TRP A 84 -18.33 4.85 2.71
CA TRP A 84 -19.12 4.09 1.72
C TRP A 84 -19.80 4.99 0.70
N ALA A 85 -20.34 6.14 1.12
CA ALA A 85 -20.96 7.09 0.20
C ALA A 85 -19.96 7.62 -0.83
N ILE A 86 -18.72 7.90 -0.41
CA ILE A 86 -17.64 8.28 -1.33
C ILE A 86 -17.29 7.13 -2.27
N VAL A 87 -17.12 5.91 -1.76
CA VAL A 87 -16.84 4.72 -2.58
C VAL A 87 -17.92 4.54 -3.65
N ILE A 88 -19.20 4.55 -3.27
CA ILE A 88 -20.33 4.40 -4.21
C ILE A 88 -20.35 5.52 -5.25
N THR A 89 -20.15 6.77 -4.82
CA THR A 89 -20.11 7.93 -5.73
C THR A 89 -18.97 7.82 -6.72
N CYS A 90 -17.78 7.45 -6.25
CA CYS A 90 -16.59 7.30 -7.08
C CYS A 90 -16.70 6.11 -8.03
N THR A 91 -17.34 5.01 -7.61
CA THR A 91 -17.70 3.88 -8.49
C THR A 91 -18.59 4.36 -9.62
N PHE A 92 -19.66 5.10 -9.32
CA PHE A 92 -20.56 5.64 -10.34
C PHE A 92 -19.83 6.58 -11.33
N LEU A 93 -19.05 7.52 -10.81
CA LEU A 93 -18.30 8.50 -11.61
C LEU A 93 -17.17 7.87 -12.44
N SER A 94 -16.62 6.74 -12.01
CA SER A 94 -15.56 6.02 -12.74
C SER A 94 -16.10 5.23 -13.95
N GLY A 95 -17.43 5.07 -14.03
CA GLY A 95 -18.12 4.29 -15.05
C GLY A 95 -18.23 2.80 -14.71
N VAL A 96 -19.36 2.19 -15.08
CA VAL A 96 -19.73 0.80 -14.74
C VAL A 96 -18.66 -0.19 -15.18
N GLU A 97 -18.11 -0.04 -16.38
CA GLU A 97 -17.08 -0.95 -16.90
C GLU A 97 -15.79 -0.93 -16.06
N THR A 98 -15.29 0.27 -15.73
CA THR A 98 -14.10 0.45 -14.90
C THR A 98 -14.31 -0.17 -13.52
N SER A 99 -15.47 0.10 -12.91
CA SER A 99 -15.82 -0.45 -11.60
C SER A 99 -15.90 -1.96 -11.59
N VAL A 100 -16.56 -2.56 -12.58
CA VAL A 100 -16.63 -4.02 -12.71
C VAL A 100 -15.24 -4.63 -12.79
N ARG A 101 -14.34 -4.06 -13.61
CA ARG A 101 -12.96 -4.56 -13.72
C ARG A 101 -12.19 -4.47 -12.40
N ILE A 102 -12.34 -3.38 -11.65
CA ILE A 102 -11.70 -3.21 -10.35
C ILE A 102 -12.21 -4.26 -9.37
N TYR A 103 -13.53 -4.41 -9.23
CA TYR A 103 -14.11 -5.38 -8.31
C TYR A 103 -13.78 -6.82 -8.69
N GLN A 104 -13.76 -7.14 -9.98
CA GLN A 104 -13.31 -8.44 -10.45
C GLN A 104 -11.83 -8.68 -10.12
N PHE A 105 -10.96 -7.68 -10.31
CA PHE A 105 -9.55 -7.80 -9.92
C PHE A 105 -9.39 -7.98 -8.42
N SER A 106 -10.13 -7.23 -7.59
CA SER A 106 -10.13 -7.39 -6.13
C SER A 106 -10.63 -8.77 -5.70
N LEU A 107 -11.73 -9.25 -6.28
CA LEU A 107 -12.32 -10.55 -5.97
C LEU A 107 -11.40 -11.70 -6.39
N ILE A 108 -10.76 -11.59 -7.55
CA ILE A 108 -9.80 -12.59 -8.02
C ILE A 108 -8.50 -12.51 -7.25
N GLY A 109 -8.04 -11.32 -6.85
CA GLY A 109 -6.90 -11.19 -5.94
C GLY A 109 -7.16 -11.83 -4.57
N LEU A 110 -8.41 -11.81 -4.09
CA LEU A 110 -8.82 -12.52 -2.87
C LEU A 110 -8.88 -14.04 -3.05
N LEU A 111 -9.29 -14.52 -4.23
CA LEU A 111 -9.46 -15.96 -4.51
C LEU A 111 -8.20 -16.62 -5.10
N TRP A 112 -7.28 -15.83 -5.64
CA TRP A 112 -6.14 -16.29 -6.43
C TRP A 112 -4.91 -15.47 -6.03
N GLY A 113 -3.95 -16.11 -5.36
CA GLY A 113 -2.69 -15.47 -4.93
C GLY A 113 -1.77 -15.05 -6.08
N THR A 114 -2.21 -15.18 -7.34
CA THR A 114 -1.48 -14.75 -8.53
C THR A 114 -2.28 -13.67 -9.25
N PRO A 115 -1.71 -12.48 -9.50
CA PRO A 115 -2.42 -11.40 -10.15
C PRO A 115 -2.76 -11.76 -11.59
N CYS A 116 -4.02 -12.04 -11.85
CA CYS A 116 -4.58 -12.32 -13.15
C CYS A 116 -5.67 -11.28 -13.45
N ILE A 117 -5.69 -10.76 -14.68
CA ILE A 117 -6.74 -9.83 -15.12
C ILE A 117 -7.84 -10.66 -15.77
N PRO A 118 -9.07 -10.66 -15.22
CA PRO A 118 -10.19 -11.30 -15.86
C PRO A 118 -10.62 -10.51 -17.08
N HIS A 119 -10.78 -11.20 -18.19
CA HIS A 119 -11.44 -10.72 -19.38
C HIS A 119 -12.73 -11.49 -19.57
N PHE A 120 -13.82 -10.77 -19.73
CA PHE A 120 -15.07 -11.39 -20.15
C PHE A 120 -15.23 -11.22 -21.66
N SER A 121 -15.47 -12.32 -22.37
CA SER A 121 -15.78 -12.34 -23.79
C SER A 121 -17.07 -13.11 -24.01
N ALA A 122 -17.97 -12.55 -24.82
CA ALA A 122 -19.26 -13.18 -25.13
C ALA A 122 -19.10 -14.56 -25.80
N SER A 123 -18.02 -14.80 -26.52
CA SER A 123 -17.77 -16.06 -27.23
C SER A 123 -16.96 -17.09 -26.44
N SER A 124 -16.19 -16.66 -25.43
CA SER A 124 -15.22 -17.51 -24.73
C SER A 124 -15.33 -17.50 -23.20
N GLY A 125 -16.31 -16.77 -22.64
CA GLY A 125 -16.55 -16.71 -21.20
C GLY A 125 -15.50 -15.88 -20.44
N VAL A 126 -15.23 -16.26 -19.18
CA VAL A 126 -14.20 -15.63 -18.34
C VAL A 126 -12.83 -16.23 -18.68
N SER A 127 -11.93 -15.40 -19.21
CA SER A 127 -10.54 -15.72 -19.47
C SER A 127 -9.65 -14.98 -18.48
N LEU A 128 -8.74 -15.68 -17.81
CA LEU A 128 -7.69 -15.05 -16.99
C LEU A 128 -6.48 -14.76 -17.87
N SER A 129 -6.14 -13.49 -18.06
CA SER A 129 -4.88 -13.10 -18.70
C SER A 129 -3.83 -12.80 -17.63
N LYS A 130 -2.65 -13.40 -17.78
CA LYS A 130 -1.45 -12.88 -17.13
C LYS A 130 -1.12 -11.54 -17.79
N PRO A 131 -0.73 -10.49 -17.04
CA PRO A 131 -0.36 -9.23 -17.64
C PRO A 131 0.70 -9.46 -18.74
N LYS A 132 0.30 -9.25 -20.00
CA LYS A 132 1.07 -9.63 -21.19
C LYS A 132 2.27 -8.73 -21.47
N THR A 133 2.57 -7.76 -20.60
CA THR A 133 3.68 -6.84 -20.78
C THR A 133 4.62 -6.90 -19.59
N SER A 134 5.91 -7.15 -19.86
CA SER A 134 6.97 -7.16 -18.83
C SER A 134 6.93 -5.90 -17.96
N LEU A 135 6.51 -4.78 -18.54
CA LEU A 135 6.45 -3.47 -17.91
C LEU A 135 5.30 -3.35 -16.89
N GLN A 136 4.08 -3.79 -17.21
CA GLN A 136 2.96 -3.80 -16.25
C GLN A 136 3.23 -4.79 -15.12
N THR A 137 3.77 -5.96 -15.43
CA THR A 137 4.15 -6.97 -14.42
C THR A 137 5.23 -6.42 -13.48
N ARG A 138 6.26 -5.76 -14.01
CA ARG A 138 7.29 -5.11 -13.19
C ARG A 138 6.72 -3.98 -12.34
N SER A 139 5.81 -3.17 -12.88
CA SER A 139 5.13 -2.11 -12.13
C SER A 139 4.30 -2.67 -10.97
N LEU A 140 3.60 -3.77 -11.20
CA LEU A 140 2.86 -4.48 -10.16
C LEU A 140 3.80 -5.09 -9.11
N CYS A 141 4.89 -5.74 -9.52
CA CYS A 141 5.89 -6.28 -8.60
C CYS A 141 6.52 -5.18 -7.74
N LEU A 142 6.76 -3.98 -8.29
CA LEU A 142 7.23 -2.83 -7.51
C LEU A 142 6.18 -2.39 -6.49
N ALA A 143 4.91 -2.27 -6.89
CA ALA A 143 3.83 -1.95 -5.95
C ALA A 143 3.76 -2.97 -4.81
N ILE A 144 3.85 -4.27 -5.12
CA ILE A 144 3.88 -5.36 -4.14
C ILE A 144 5.10 -5.25 -3.23
N LEU A 145 6.29 -4.98 -3.77
CA LEU A 145 7.53 -4.87 -2.99
C LEU A 145 7.45 -3.72 -1.97
N TYR A 146 7.00 -2.54 -2.40
CA TYR A 146 6.88 -1.39 -1.50
C TYR A 146 5.77 -1.57 -0.48
N GLN A 147 4.68 -2.24 -0.84
CA GLN A 147 3.64 -2.65 0.10
C GLN A 147 4.16 -3.66 1.12
N PHE A 148 4.94 -4.65 0.68
CA PHE A 148 5.61 -5.57 1.59
C PHE A 148 6.49 -4.82 2.61
N PHE A 149 7.21 -3.78 2.19
CA PHE A 149 7.96 -2.96 3.15
C PHE A 149 7.06 -2.24 4.14
N ARG A 150 5.94 -1.66 3.69
CA ARG A 150 4.97 -1.00 4.56
C ARG A 150 4.41 -1.97 5.59
N GLU A 151 3.87 -3.10 5.15
CA GLU A 151 3.26 -4.10 6.04
C GLU A 151 4.29 -4.63 7.04
N THR A 152 5.50 -4.96 6.58
CA THR A 152 6.56 -5.41 7.50
C THR A 152 6.95 -4.32 8.51
N ALA A 153 6.93 -3.04 8.13
CA ALA A 153 7.15 -1.95 9.08
C ALA A 153 6.00 -1.80 10.10
N CYS A 154 4.75 -2.05 9.69
CA CYS A 154 3.61 -2.16 10.59
C CYS A 154 3.77 -3.34 11.56
N ASP A 155 4.19 -4.51 11.07
CA ASP A 155 4.45 -5.68 11.93
C ASP A 155 5.59 -5.41 12.93
N ILE A 156 6.64 -4.66 12.54
CA ILE A 156 7.73 -4.26 13.46
C ILE A 156 7.21 -3.37 14.60
N ARG A 157 6.25 -2.48 14.30
CA ARG A 157 5.59 -1.63 15.30
C ARG A 157 4.83 -2.48 16.30
N ASP A 158 4.17 -3.53 15.82
CA ASP A 158 3.24 -4.35 16.62
C ASP A 158 3.90 -5.57 17.30
N ILE A 159 5.24 -5.70 17.23
CA ILE A 159 6.01 -6.80 17.89
C ILE A 159 5.58 -7.09 19.33
N ALA A 160 5.33 -6.07 20.15
CA ALA A 160 4.99 -6.29 21.56
C ALA A 160 3.66 -7.03 21.71
N GLU A 161 2.65 -6.60 20.96
CA GLU A 161 1.32 -7.22 20.91
C GLU A 161 1.41 -8.61 20.27
N ASP A 162 2.09 -8.73 19.12
CA ASP A 162 2.31 -10.02 18.46
C ASP A 162 3.00 -11.05 19.38
N THR A 163 3.93 -10.60 20.23
CA THR A 163 4.63 -11.47 21.17
C THR A 163 3.70 -11.92 22.30
N GLU A 164 2.87 -11.01 22.83
CA GLU A 164 1.85 -11.34 23.83
C GLU A 164 0.82 -12.34 23.29
N ASP A 165 0.42 -12.18 22.03
CA ASP A 165 -0.52 -13.06 21.32
C ASP A 165 0.13 -14.37 20.82
N GLY A 166 1.43 -14.56 21.03
CA GLY A 166 2.16 -15.77 20.61
C GLY A 166 2.31 -15.92 19.09
N MET A 167 2.18 -14.82 18.34
CA MET A 167 2.33 -14.77 16.89
C MET A 167 3.79 -14.99 16.49
N LYS A 168 4.00 -15.68 15.36
CA LYS A 168 5.35 -16.03 14.86
C LYS A 168 5.73 -15.23 13.61
N THR A 169 5.51 -13.92 13.65
CA THR A 169 5.81 -13.00 12.54
C THR A 169 7.33 -12.85 12.33
N LEU A 170 7.72 -12.38 11.14
CA LEU A 170 9.13 -12.14 10.81
C LEU A 170 9.79 -11.16 11.81
N PRO A 171 9.15 -10.04 12.19
CA PRO A 171 9.72 -9.12 13.16
C PRO A 171 9.86 -9.69 14.56
N VAL A 172 8.92 -10.53 15.03
CA VAL A 172 9.03 -11.21 16.33
C VAL A 172 10.26 -12.12 16.37
N ARG A 173 10.54 -12.84 15.27
CA ARG A 173 11.68 -13.78 15.21
C ARG A 173 13.03 -13.09 15.08
N LEU A 174 13.11 -12.04 14.26
CA LEU A 174 14.39 -11.37 13.95
C LEU A 174 14.68 -10.16 14.84
N GLY A 175 13.66 -9.56 15.42
CA GLY A 175 13.73 -8.28 16.12
C GLY A 175 13.69 -7.07 15.16
N LYS A 176 13.45 -5.88 15.72
CA LYS A 176 13.21 -4.64 14.95
C LYS A 176 14.36 -4.27 14.01
N GLY A 177 15.59 -4.23 14.53
CA GLY A 177 16.77 -3.80 13.78
C GLY A 177 17.15 -4.76 12.66
N ASN A 178 17.17 -6.06 12.93
CA ASN A 178 17.52 -7.07 11.93
C ASN A 178 16.47 -7.16 10.83
N THR A 179 15.19 -6.98 11.16
CA THR A 179 14.12 -6.96 10.14
C THR A 179 14.27 -5.75 9.23
N MET A 180 14.54 -4.56 9.78
CA MET A 180 14.83 -3.37 8.97
C MET A 180 16.04 -3.55 8.06
N LEU A 181 17.11 -4.18 8.57
CA LEU A 181 18.30 -4.49 7.77
C LEU A 181 17.96 -5.46 6.64
N LEU A 182 17.23 -6.54 6.93
CA LEU A 182 16.80 -7.53 5.94
C LEU A 182 15.94 -6.88 4.84
N MET A 183 14.95 -6.07 5.23
CA MET A 183 14.12 -5.32 4.29
C MET A 183 14.95 -4.39 3.41
N SER A 184 15.95 -3.72 3.99
CA SER A 184 16.84 -2.83 3.24
C SER A 184 17.63 -3.61 2.18
N VAL A 185 18.26 -4.73 2.58
CA VAL A 185 19.10 -5.53 1.69
C VAL A 185 18.25 -6.19 0.60
N VAL A 186 17.25 -6.98 0.98
CA VAL A 186 16.36 -7.67 0.03
C VAL A 186 15.64 -6.67 -0.86
N GLY A 187 15.24 -5.53 -0.29
CA GLY A 187 14.57 -4.48 -1.00
C GLY A 187 15.44 -3.81 -2.07
N MET A 188 16.70 -3.50 -1.76
CA MET A 188 17.64 -2.97 -2.75
C MET A 188 17.85 -3.95 -3.91
N PHE A 189 18.10 -5.24 -3.62
CA PHE A 189 18.29 -6.24 -4.67
C PHE A 189 17.03 -6.41 -5.54
N SER A 190 15.86 -6.48 -4.90
CA SER A 190 14.59 -6.64 -5.60
C SER A 190 14.24 -5.40 -6.43
N ASP A 191 14.45 -4.19 -5.91
CA ASP A 191 14.20 -2.94 -6.64
C ASP A 191 15.16 -2.82 -7.84
N VAL A 192 16.46 -3.11 -7.67
CA VAL A 192 17.43 -3.14 -8.77
C VAL A 192 17.04 -4.17 -9.82
N PHE A 193 16.60 -5.37 -9.43
CA PHE A 193 16.15 -6.39 -10.36
C PHE A 193 14.90 -5.96 -11.13
N LEU A 194 13.95 -5.33 -10.42
CA LEU A 194 12.67 -4.90 -10.99
C LEU A 194 12.76 -3.60 -11.79
N THR A 195 13.72 -2.71 -11.54
CA THR A 195 13.91 -1.45 -12.28
C THR A 195 15.07 -1.51 -13.27
N GLY A 196 16.06 -2.36 -13.03
CA GLY A 196 17.21 -2.57 -13.89
C GLY A 196 16.88 -3.29 -15.20
N ARG A 197 17.65 -3.01 -16.26
CA ARG A 197 17.74 -3.92 -17.41
C ARG A 197 18.61 -5.09 -16.98
N VAL A 198 18.02 -6.19 -16.50
CA VAL A 198 18.75 -7.46 -16.45
C VAL A 198 18.81 -7.97 -17.89
N GLY A 199 19.80 -7.49 -18.64
CA GLY A 199 20.18 -8.13 -19.89
C GLY A 199 20.70 -9.56 -19.62
N PRO A 200 20.81 -10.40 -20.65
CA PRO A 200 21.35 -11.76 -20.51
C PRO A 200 22.76 -11.82 -19.91
N SER A 201 23.48 -10.69 -19.85
CA SER A 201 24.81 -10.54 -19.25
C SER A 201 24.81 -10.13 -17.77
N LEU A 202 23.66 -9.97 -17.11
CA LEU A 202 23.55 -9.56 -15.68
C LEU A 202 24.25 -8.21 -15.36
N GLN A 203 24.56 -7.39 -16.36
CA GLN A 203 25.20 -6.10 -16.16
C GLN A 203 24.19 -5.08 -15.62
N VAL A 204 24.40 -4.69 -14.35
CA VAL A 204 23.61 -3.63 -13.72
C VAL A 204 24.21 -2.27 -14.09
N VAL A 205 23.40 -1.39 -14.67
CA VAL A 205 23.81 -0.01 -14.95
C VAL A 205 24.02 0.72 -13.60
N PRO A 206 25.21 1.27 -13.32
CA PRO A 206 25.51 1.87 -12.00
C PRO A 206 24.55 2.99 -11.59
N SER A 207 24.06 3.78 -12.55
CA SER A 207 23.08 4.84 -12.30
C SER A 207 21.74 4.30 -11.80
N LEU A 208 21.26 3.16 -12.33
CA LEU A 208 20.02 2.52 -11.88
C LEU A 208 20.19 1.86 -10.51
N ALA A 209 21.36 1.30 -10.23
CA ALA A 209 21.70 0.79 -8.90
C ALA A 209 21.67 1.92 -7.86
N LEU A 210 22.31 3.06 -8.16
CA LEU A 210 22.31 4.23 -7.28
C LEU A 210 20.90 4.75 -7.04
N GLN A 211 20.06 4.85 -8.07
CA GLN A 211 18.67 5.26 -7.91
C GLN A 211 17.87 4.30 -7.01
N SER A 212 18.12 2.99 -7.12
CA SER A 212 17.48 1.99 -6.26
C SER A 212 17.91 2.15 -4.80
N VAL A 213 19.21 2.40 -4.56
CA VAL A 213 19.74 2.72 -3.22
C VAL A 213 19.06 3.98 -2.66
N VAL A 214 18.89 5.02 -3.46
CA VAL A 214 18.22 6.26 -3.02
C VAL A 214 16.75 5.99 -2.66
N ARG A 215 16.00 5.27 -3.49
CA ARG A 215 14.58 4.99 -3.25
C ARG A 215 14.35 4.10 -2.04
N VAL A 216 15.05 2.96 -1.97
CA VAL A 216 14.93 2.03 -0.85
C VAL A 216 15.50 2.67 0.41
N GLY A 217 16.65 3.35 0.33
CA GLY A 217 17.26 4.07 1.45
C GLY A 217 16.33 5.15 2.02
N PHE A 218 15.66 5.94 1.17
CA PHE A 218 14.64 6.89 1.61
C PHE A 218 13.49 6.18 2.31
N THR A 219 12.96 5.12 1.71
CA THR A 219 11.86 4.32 2.29
C THR A 219 12.22 3.81 3.69
N MET A 220 13.42 3.23 3.83
CA MET A 220 13.91 2.70 5.10
C MET A 220 14.23 3.81 6.10
N CYS A 221 14.66 4.99 5.65
CA CYS A 221 14.83 6.16 6.51
C CYS A 221 13.49 6.61 7.10
N VAL A 222 12.44 6.71 6.26
CA VAL A 222 11.07 7.01 6.72
C VAL A 222 10.57 5.93 7.67
N TYR A 223 10.74 4.65 7.34
CA TYR A 223 10.32 3.54 8.19
C TYR A 223 11.17 3.40 9.45
N SER A 224 12.40 3.89 9.51
CA SER A 224 13.21 3.86 10.73
C SER A 224 12.59 4.66 11.89
N GLN A 225 11.63 5.55 11.61
CA GLN A 225 10.81 6.20 12.63
C GLN A 225 10.14 5.18 13.56
N ILE A 226 9.82 3.97 13.06
CA ILE A 226 9.22 2.87 13.82
C ILE A 226 10.10 2.40 14.99
N LEU A 227 11.40 2.65 14.91
CA LEU A 227 12.38 2.26 15.93
C LEU A 227 12.42 3.25 17.10
N ARG A 228 11.96 4.48 16.88
CA ARG A 228 12.08 5.59 17.84
C ARG A 228 10.76 5.97 18.49
N TYR A 229 9.68 5.94 17.72
CA TYR A 229 8.39 6.42 18.20
C TYR A 229 7.47 5.28 18.66
N PRO A 230 6.71 5.48 19.75
CA PRO A 230 5.77 4.50 20.24
C PRO A 230 4.50 4.47 19.38
N ARG A 231 3.72 3.38 19.46
CA ARG A 231 2.53 3.12 18.62
C ARG A 231 1.47 4.22 18.73
N GLU A 232 1.43 4.95 19.84
CA GLU A 232 0.49 6.03 20.08
C GLU A 232 0.84 7.34 19.35
N ASN A 233 2.02 7.45 18.74
CA ASN A 233 2.42 8.65 18.00
C ASN A 233 1.82 8.67 16.58
N TYR A 234 0.54 9.04 16.46
CA TYR A 234 -0.20 9.05 15.20
C TYR A 234 0.44 9.90 14.10
N TRP A 235 1.15 10.97 14.45
CA TRP A 235 1.81 11.83 13.47
C TRP A 235 3.00 11.14 12.82
N ALA A 236 3.82 10.46 13.61
CA ALA A 236 4.92 9.66 13.08
C ALA A 236 4.39 8.57 12.13
N TRP A 237 3.30 7.89 12.51
CA TRP A 237 2.70 6.83 11.70
C TRP A 237 1.99 7.33 10.44
N GLY A 238 1.27 8.45 10.55
CA GLY A 238 0.66 9.10 9.41
C GLY A 238 1.71 9.56 8.40
N LEU A 239 2.79 10.19 8.87
CA LEU A 239 3.91 10.61 8.04
C LEU A 239 4.63 9.42 7.39
N MET A 240 4.86 8.36 8.17
CA MET A 240 5.44 7.10 7.70
C MET A 240 4.60 6.52 6.56
N SER A 241 3.28 6.40 6.73
CA SER A 241 2.40 5.82 5.70
C SER A 241 2.28 6.70 4.45
N LEU A 242 2.26 8.03 4.62
CA LEU A 242 2.21 8.96 3.49
C LEU A 242 3.50 8.96 2.67
N LEU A 243 4.66 8.99 3.33
CA LEU A 243 5.96 9.16 2.66
C LEU A 243 6.62 7.84 2.27
N GLY A 244 6.38 6.76 3.00
CA GLY A 244 7.09 5.50 2.82
C GLY A 244 6.83 4.82 1.48
N LEU A 245 5.67 5.05 0.88
CA LEU A 245 5.33 4.53 -0.44
C LEU A 245 5.68 5.48 -1.59
N VAL A 246 6.01 6.75 -1.32
CA VAL A 246 6.31 7.74 -2.37
C VAL A 246 7.41 7.26 -3.33
N PRO A 247 8.51 6.61 -2.90
CA PRO A 247 9.56 6.21 -3.83
C PRO A 247 9.15 5.14 -4.84
N VAL A 248 8.00 4.48 -4.68
CA VAL A 248 7.45 3.59 -5.71
C VAL A 248 7.11 4.37 -6.99
N LEU A 249 6.73 5.65 -6.88
CA LEU A 249 6.42 6.51 -8.03
C LEU A 249 7.62 6.62 -8.98
N PRO A 250 8.78 7.15 -8.56
CA PRO A 250 9.95 7.21 -9.43
C PRO A 250 10.45 5.82 -9.84
N ALA A 251 10.22 4.76 -9.05
CA ALA A 251 10.52 3.38 -9.47
C ALA A 251 9.66 2.95 -10.67
N GLN A 252 8.35 3.13 -10.59
CA GLN A 252 7.39 2.79 -11.66
C GLN A 252 7.57 3.70 -12.89
N LEU A 253 7.93 4.97 -12.69
CA LEU A 253 8.29 5.90 -13.77
C LEU A 253 9.57 5.48 -14.50
N SER A 254 10.57 4.97 -13.79
CA SER A 254 11.83 4.51 -14.40
C SER A 254 11.62 3.39 -15.42
N LEU A 255 10.54 2.60 -15.27
CA LEU A 255 10.16 1.57 -16.23
C LEU A 255 9.77 2.15 -17.59
N LEU A 256 9.23 3.37 -17.65
CA LEU A 256 8.87 4.03 -18.90
C LEU A 256 10.11 4.53 -19.65
N ASN A 257 11.08 5.07 -18.93
CA ASN A 257 12.37 5.49 -19.50
C ASN A 257 13.23 4.31 -19.98
N SER A 258 12.79 3.07 -19.68
CA SER A 258 13.44 1.83 -20.09
C SER A 258 12.91 1.28 -21.42
N ARG A 259 11.85 1.89 -22.00
CA ARG A 259 11.35 1.59 -23.34
C ARG A 259 12.39 2.01 -24.38
#